data_AF-A0A418RSR9-F1
#
_entry.id   AF-A0A418RSR9-F1
#
_cell.length_a   1.000
_cell.length_b   1.000
_cell.length_c   1.000
_cell.angle_alpha   90.00
_cell.angle_beta   90.00
_cell.angle_gamma   90.00
#
_symmetry.space_group_name_H-M   'P 1'
#
loop_
_entity.id
_entity.type
_entity.pdbx_description
1 polymer ?
#
loop_
_entity_poly.entity_id
_entity_poly.type
_entity_poly.pdbx_seq_one_letter_code
_entity_poly.pdbx_strand_id
1 'polypeptide(L)' 'MFTEEKLHKYPALIRAFTGVPAEEFWDMIEKMEVKLPDYETGRHTQEDRKRAMGAGRKFDQSLAQR' A
#
# COMPACT_ATOMS: atom_id res chain seq x y z
N MET A 1 10.69 -2.70 -13.08
CA MET A 1 9.63 -2.35 -12.12
C MET A 1 8.65 -3.51 -12.02
N PHE A 2 8.29 -3.95 -10.80
CA PHE A 2 7.22 -4.91 -10.58
C PHE A 2 5.89 -4.15 -10.65
N THR A 3 5.04 -4.54 -11.58
CA THR A 3 3.70 -3.98 -11.69
C THR A 3 2.69 -4.88 -10.99
N GLU A 4 1.57 -4.32 -10.57
CA GLU A 4 0.45 -5.10 -10.01
C GLU A 4 0.03 -6.21 -10.97
N GLU A 5 -0.07 -5.91 -12.27
CA GLU A 5 -0.31 -6.90 -13.33
C GLU A 5 0.71 -8.05 -13.32
N LYS A 6 2.00 -7.76 -13.06
CA LYS A 6 3.04 -8.79 -12.95
C LYS A 6 2.88 -9.62 -11.68
N LEU A 7 2.44 -9.02 -10.58
CA LEU A 7 2.21 -9.73 -9.32
C LEU A 7 1.01 -10.68 -9.45
N HIS A 8 -0.06 -10.26 -10.14
CA HIS A 8 -1.17 -11.16 -10.51
C HIS A 8 -0.73 -12.27 -11.46
N LYS A 9 0.09 -11.95 -12.47
CA LYS A 9 0.58 -12.94 -13.45
C LYS A 9 1.55 -13.95 -12.83
N TYR A 10 2.29 -13.57 -11.80
CA TYR A 10 3.32 -14.40 -11.16
C TYR A 10 3.18 -14.39 -9.63
N PRO A 11 2.18 -15.08 -9.07
CA PRO A 11 1.92 -15.11 -7.63
C PRO A 11 3.08 -15.67 -6.80
N ALA A 12 3.94 -16.50 -7.41
CA ALA A 12 5.17 -16.98 -6.76
C ALA A 12 6.12 -15.85 -6.36
N LEU A 13 6.11 -14.71 -7.07
CA LEU A 13 6.91 -13.55 -6.72
C LEU A 13 6.44 -12.92 -5.41
N ILE A 14 5.12 -12.86 -5.20
CA ILE A 14 4.55 -12.34 -3.95
C ILE A 14 5.14 -13.12 -2.79
N ARG A 15 5.02 -14.46 -2.82
CA ARG A 15 5.60 -15.32 -1.77
C ARG A 15 7.10 -15.18 -1.62
N ALA A 16 7.84 -15.05 -2.72
CA ALA A 16 9.30 -14.88 -2.67
C ALA A 16 9.72 -13.57 -1.98
N PHE A 17 8.95 -12.49 -2.13
CA PHE A 17 9.28 -11.19 -1.58
C PHE A 17 8.67 -10.91 -0.20
N THR A 18 7.46 -11.42 0.05
CA THR A 18 6.71 -11.13 1.29
C THR A 18 6.72 -12.29 2.27
N GLY A 19 7.07 -13.50 1.83
CA GLY A 19 7.02 -14.70 2.65
C GLY A 19 5.61 -15.29 2.84
N VAL A 20 4.56 -14.62 2.35
CA VAL A 20 3.15 -15.06 2.50
C VAL A 20 2.55 -15.57 1.18
N PRO A 21 1.53 -16.44 1.22
CA PRO A 21 0.78 -16.84 0.04
C PRO A 21 0.16 -15.63 -0.68
N ALA A 22 0.02 -15.73 -2.00
CA ALA A 22 -0.54 -14.65 -2.81
C ALA A 22 -1.99 -14.29 -2.41
N GLU A 23 -2.80 -15.27 -2.07
CA GLU A 23 -4.19 -15.04 -1.63
C GLU A 23 -4.25 -14.21 -0.35
N GLU A 24 -3.41 -14.55 0.64
CA GLU A 24 -3.34 -13.83 1.92
C GLU A 24 -2.84 -12.40 1.70
N PHE A 25 -1.87 -12.21 0.80
CA PHE A 25 -1.39 -10.89 0.42
C PHE A 25 -2.51 -10.02 -0.16
N TRP A 26 -3.29 -10.53 -1.12
CA TRP A 26 -4.37 -9.76 -1.75
C TRP A 26 -5.50 -9.44 -0.77
N ASP A 27 -5.86 -10.37 0.11
CA ASP A 27 -6.84 -10.13 1.18
C ASP A 27 -6.35 -9.04 2.16
N MET A 28 -5.05 -9.00 2.46
CA MET A 28 -4.44 -7.91 3.24
C MET A 28 -4.50 -6.56 2.51
N ILE A 29 -4.20 -6.53 1.21
CA ILE A 29 -4.26 -5.30 0.40
C ILE A 29 -5.68 -4.74 0.37
N GLU A 30 -6.69 -5.57 0.13
CA GLU A 30 -8.10 -5.16 0.10
C GLU A 30 -8.53 -4.55 1.45
N LYS A 31 -8.18 -5.21 2.57
CA LYS A 31 -8.44 -4.68 3.92
C LYS A 31 -7.73 -3.37 4.20
N MET A 32 -6.52 -3.19 3.67
CA MET A 32 -5.75 -1.96 3.81
C MET A 32 -6.32 -0.82 2.96
N GLU A 33 -6.78 -1.09 1.74
CA GLU A 33 -7.38 -0.09 0.86
C GLU A 33 -8.59 0.59 1.51
N VAL A 34 -9.44 -0.18 2.18
CA VAL A 34 -10.62 0.35 2.89
C VAL A 34 -10.22 1.31 4.02
N LYS A 35 -9.13 1.00 4.74
CA LYS A 35 -8.69 1.79 5.90
C LYS A 35 -7.71 2.91 5.55
N LEU A 36 -7.14 2.90 4.36
CA LEU A 36 -6.12 3.85 3.93
C LEU A 36 -6.57 5.32 4.05
N PRO A 37 -7.81 5.71 3.66
CA PRO A 37 -8.25 7.09 3.81
C PRO A 37 -8.23 7.58 5.26
N ASP A 38 -8.62 6.72 6.21
CA ASP A 38 -8.64 7.04 7.63
C ASP A 38 -7.22 7.19 8.18
N TYR A 39 -6.31 6.29 7.78
CA TYR A 39 -4.90 6.38 8.16
C TYR A 39 -4.20 7.60 7.58
N GLU A 40 -4.46 7.95 6.31
CA GLU A 40 -3.90 9.15 5.69
C GLU A 40 -4.44 10.40 6.38
N THR A 41 -5.74 10.45 6.68
CA THR A 41 -6.37 11.56 7.39
C THR A 41 -5.75 11.73 8.78
N GLY A 42 -5.65 10.67 9.57
CA GLY A 42 -5.03 10.70 10.90
C GLY A 42 -3.56 11.12 10.86
N ARG A 43 -2.79 10.65 9.87
CA ARG A 43 -1.39 11.06 9.68
C ARG A 43 -1.27 12.55 9.37
N HIS A 44 -2.25 13.12 8.66
CA HIS A 44 -2.23 14.51 8.25
C HIS A 44 -2.73 15.47 9.34
N THR A 45 -3.55 15.01 10.27
CA THR A 45 -4.16 15.80 11.36
C THR A 45 -3.44 15.71 12.71
N GLN A 46 -2.34 14.96 12.81
CA GLN A 46 -1.58 14.82 14.06
C GLN A 46 -1.06 16.17 14.59
N GLU A 47 -1.36 16.52 15.85
CA GLU A 47 -1.07 17.84 16.45
C GLU A 47 0.42 18.22 16.41
N ASP A 48 1.32 17.25 16.69
CA ASP A 48 2.78 17.48 16.72
C ASP A 48 3.46 17.31 15.35
N ARG A 49 2.70 17.40 14.25
CA ARG A 49 3.25 17.12 12.93
C ARG A 49 4.23 18.21 12.49
N LYS A 50 5.52 17.87 12.44
CA LYS A 50 6.61 18.75 11.98
C LYS A 50 6.58 19.13 10.49
N ARG A 51 5.74 18.51 9.67
CA ARG A 51 5.63 18.76 8.21
C ARG A 51 4.23 19.24 7.84
N ALA A 52 4.12 20.33 7.07
CA ALA A 52 2.83 20.84 6.58
C ALA A 52 2.03 19.79 5.79
N MET A 53 0.69 19.87 5.78
CA MET A 53 -0.16 19.12 4.84
C MET A 53 0.28 19.39 3.39
N GLY A 54 0.38 18.33 2.58
CA GLY A 54 0.83 18.43 1.18
C GLY A 54 2.34 18.38 0.92
N ALA A 55 3.20 18.25 1.95
CA ALA A 55 4.65 18.14 1.75
C ALA A 55 5.14 16.79 1.16
N GLY A 56 4.23 15.88 0.81
CA GLY A 56 4.53 14.62 0.11
C GLY A 56 3.84 14.58 -1.25
N ARG A 57 4.47 13.96 -2.25
CA ARG A 57 3.81 13.70 -3.55
C ARG A 57 2.64 12.73 -3.34
N LYS A 58 1.57 12.95 -4.09
CA LYS A 58 0.53 11.92 -4.25
C LYS A 58 1.18 10.69 -4.86
N PHE A 59 0.79 9.52 -4.37
CA PHE A 59 1.23 8.27 -4.96
C PHE A 59 0.37 7.97 -6.18
N ASP A 60 1.03 7.72 -7.31
CA ASP A 60 0.36 7.28 -8.54
C ASP A 60 0.29 5.75 -8.65
N GLN A 61 0.87 5.04 -7.67
CA GLN A 61 0.95 3.57 -7.59
C GLN A 61 -0.16 3.01 -6.68
N SER A 62 -0.63 1.81 -6.99
CA SER A 62 -1.54 1.07 -6.11
C SER A 62 -0.83 0.61 -4.83
N LEU A 63 -1.59 0.18 -3.81
CA LEU A 63 -1.00 -0.27 -2.55
C LEU A 63 -0.11 -1.51 -2.73
N ALA A 64 -0.43 -2.39 -3.68
CA ALA A 64 0.41 -3.54 -4.01
C ALA A 64 1.75 -3.19 -4.68
N GLN A 65 1.92 -1.92 -5.11
CA GLN A 65 3.11 -1.43 -5.82
C GLN A 65 3.90 -0.36 -5.05
N ARG A 66 3.45 0.02 -3.85
CA ARG A 66 4.13 0.96 -2.95
C ARG A 66 5.06 0.23 -2.00
#